data_AF-A0A949NZ37-F1
#
_entry.id   AF-A0A949NZ37-F1
#
_cell.length_a   1.000
_cell.length_b   1.000
_cell.length_c   1.000
_cell.angle_alpha   90.00
_cell.angle_beta   90.00
_cell.angle_gamma   90.00
#
_symmetry.space_group_name_H-M   'P 1'
#
loop_
_entity.id
_entity.type
_entity.pdbx_description
1 polymer ?
#
loop_
_entity_poly.entity_id
_entity_poly.type
_entity_poly.pdbx_seq_one_letter_code
_entity_poly.pdbx_strand_id
1 'polypeptide(L)'
;MSGHLDYEINKELGECYLFMGELDKAEEYYKKAVSSNGIHPDPYLGLATVAVQRGNLADALIMYEKAHKIEPTDKSLSGIALIRMENGEKENAYSLFVEAVRMNPENMVALFSLIRLGHELERVADIIPYLRNYLEIDPAKHEVRFSMAGCLMCSGQPDAAREQLEFILEANPDFSAARELLEQLQA
;
A
#
# COMPACT_ATOMS: atom_id res chain seq x y z
N MET A 1 -33.83 -7.78 2.63
CA MET A 1 -33.20 -7.10 1.47
C MET A 1 -32.85 -5.63 1.76
N SER A 2 -33.51 -4.92 2.68
CA SER A 2 -33.20 -3.51 2.99
C SER A 2 -31.79 -3.30 3.58
N GLY A 3 -31.39 -4.07 4.58
CA GLY A 3 -30.12 -3.83 5.29
C GLY A 3 -28.85 -3.94 4.45
N HIS A 4 -28.84 -4.75 3.38
CA HIS A 4 -27.68 -4.85 2.48
C HIS A 4 -27.59 -3.64 1.52
N LEU A 5 -28.73 -3.13 1.07
CA LEU A 5 -28.74 -1.91 0.25
C LEU A 5 -28.39 -0.67 1.09
N ASP A 6 -28.86 -0.63 2.34
CA ASP A 6 -28.51 0.43 3.29
C ASP A 6 -27.00 0.42 3.62
N TYR A 7 -26.39 -0.75 3.74
CA TYR A 7 -24.94 -0.90 3.87
C TYR A 7 -24.18 -0.24 2.70
N GLU A 8 -24.45 -0.69 1.47
CA GLU A 8 -23.72 -0.26 0.28
C GLU A 8 -23.83 1.25 0.07
N ILE A 9 -25.04 1.81 0.18
CA ILE A 9 -25.27 3.24 0.00
C ILE A 9 -24.48 4.06 1.03
N ASN A 10 -24.51 3.65 2.30
CA ASN A 10 -23.79 4.39 3.34
C ASN A 10 -22.27 4.22 3.21
N LYS A 11 -21.78 3.06 2.77
CA LYS A 11 -20.36 2.83 2.48
C LYS A 11 -19.88 3.76 1.35
N GLU A 12 -20.59 3.77 0.23
CA GLU A 12 -20.26 4.59 -0.95
C GLU A 12 -20.32 6.09 -0.64
N LEU A 13 -21.32 6.55 0.13
CA LEU A 13 -21.37 7.93 0.60
C LEU A 13 -20.18 8.27 1.51
N GLY A 14 -19.81 7.36 2.41
CA GLY A 14 -18.62 7.50 3.25
C GLY A 14 -17.34 7.67 2.41
N GLU A 15 -17.17 6.85 1.37
CA GLU A 15 -16.04 6.93 0.44
C GLU A 15 -16.01 8.25 -0.35
N CYS A 16 -17.17 8.72 -0.82
CA CYS A 16 -17.27 10.01 -1.50
C CYS A 16 -16.87 11.18 -0.58
N TYR A 17 -17.37 11.21 0.65
CA TYR A 17 -17.01 12.27 1.61
C TYR A 17 -15.54 12.20 2.03
N LEU A 18 -14.98 10.99 2.15
CA LEU A 18 -13.56 10.81 2.42
C LEU A 18 -12.72 11.39 1.27
N PHE A 19 -13.09 11.12 0.02
CA PHE A 19 -12.41 11.66 -1.17
C PHE A 19 -12.51 13.20 -1.23
N MET A 20 -13.61 13.78 -0.76
CA MET A 20 -13.79 15.23 -0.65
C MET A 20 -13.06 15.87 0.57
N GLY A 21 -12.45 15.06 1.45
CA GLY A 21 -11.81 15.53 2.68
C GLY A 21 -12.80 15.92 3.79
N GLU A 22 -14.07 15.61 3.62
CA GLU A 22 -15.16 15.91 4.56
C GLU A 22 -15.24 14.80 5.63
N LEU A 23 -14.24 14.75 6.50
CA LEU A 23 -13.99 13.62 7.41
C LEU A 23 -15.16 13.35 8.37
N ASP A 24 -15.84 14.38 8.85
CA ASP A 24 -16.98 14.23 9.77
C ASP A 24 -18.15 13.51 9.10
N LYS A 25 -18.45 13.86 7.84
CA LYS A 25 -19.49 13.20 7.06
C LYS A 25 -19.07 11.78 6.69
N ALA A 26 -17.81 11.60 6.28
CA ALA A 26 -17.28 10.27 5.97
C ALA A 26 -17.47 9.32 7.16
N GLU A 27 -17.08 9.75 8.36
CA GLU A 27 -17.26 8.98 9.59
C GLU A 27 -18.74 8.68 9.90
N GLU A 28 -19.62 9.67 9.74
CA GLU A 28 -21.06 9.50 9.96
C GLU A 28 -21.63 8.39 9.06
N TYR A 29 -21.32 8.43 7.77
CA TYR A 29 -21.83 7.46 6.81
C TYR A 29 -21.21 6.08 6.99
N TYR A 30 -19.91 5.98 7.28
CA TYR A 30 -19.33 4.68 7.63
C TYR A 30 -19.93 4.09 8.92
N LYS A 31 -20.24 4.89 9.95
CA LYS A 31 -20.94 4.40 11.15
C LYS A 31 -22.35 3.88 10.85
N LYS A 32 -23.07 4.53 9.93
CA LYS A 32 -24.36 4.02 9.44
C LYS A 32 -24.18 2.69 8.71
N ALA A 33 -23.15 2.56 7.88
CA ALA A 33 -22.83 1.30 7.19
C ALA A 33 -22.49 0.17 8.18
N VAL A 34 -21.71 0.45 9.24
CA VAL A 34 -21.43 -0.50 10.33
C VAL A 34 -22.70 -0.95 11.05
N SER A 35 -23.69 -0.06 11.17
CA SER A 35 -24.95 -0.34 11.88
C SER A 35 -25.94 -1.16 11.05
N SER A 36 -25.62 -1.43 9.78
CA SER A 36 -26.40 -2.34 8.95
C SER A 36 -26.24 -3.79 9.44
N ASN A 37 -27.23 -4.66 9.19
CA ASN A 37 -27.21 -6.05 9.65
C ASN A 37 -26.11 -6.93 9.00
N GLY A 38 -25.22 -6.37 8.18
CA GLY A 38 -24.12 -7.07 7.53
C GLY A 38 -22.81 -7.00 8.34
N ILE A 39 -22.05 -8.10 8.36
CA ILE A 39 -20.70 -8.12 8.92
C ILE A 39 -19.74 -7.89 7.75
N HIS A 40 -19.33 -6.64 7.55
CA HIS A 40 -18.47 -6.23 6.43
C HIS A 40 -17.21 -5.51 6.93
N PRO A 41 -16.03 -5.79 6.35
CA PRO A 41 -14.80 -5.13 6.76
C PRO A 41 -14.69 -3.68 6.25
N ASP A 42 -15.28 -3.34 5.09
CA ASP A 42 -15.05 -2.07 4.40
C ASP A 42 -15.39 -0.81 5.21
N PRO A 43 -16.52 -0.72 5.95
CA PRO A 43 -16.79 0.46 6.77
C PRO A 43 -15.78 0.66 7.88
N TYR A 44 -15.24 -0.43 8.45
CA TYR A 44 -14.18 -0.34 9.46
C TYR A 44 -12.87 0.13 8.82
N LEU A 45 -12.54 -0.31 7.60
CA LEU A 45 -11.40 0.24 6.84
C LEU A 45 -11.58 1.74 6.55
N GLY A 46 -12.79 2.17 6.20
CA GLY A 46 -13.15 3.57 6.01
C GLY A 46 -12.97 4.39 7.28
N LEU A 47 -13.52 3.93 8.41
CA LEU A 47 -13.33 4.56 9.73
C LEU A 47 -11.86 4.61 10.15
N ALA A 48 -11.10 3.55 9.88
CA ALA A 48 -9.67 3.53 10.15
C ALA A 48 -8.94 4.60 9.34
N THR A 49 -9.27 4.73 8.05
CA THR A 49 -8.68 5.75 7.16
C THR A 49 -9.02 7.16 7.62
N VAL A 50 -10.27 7.41 8.03
CA VAL A 50 -10.67 8.70 8.64
C VAL A 50 -9.85 8.99 9.90
N ALA A 51 -9.67 8.01 10.79
CA ALA A 51 -8.89 8.17 12.00
C ALA A 51 -7.40 8.45 11.71
N VAL A 52 -6.80 7.79 10.71
CA VAL A 52 -5.44 8.09 10.22
C VAL A 52 -5.33 9.54 9.75
N GLN A 53 -6.27 10.01 8.92
CA GLN A 53 -6.24 11.39 8.40
C GLN A 53 -6.40 12.45 9.49
N ARG A 54 -6.99 12.10 10.64
CA ARG A 54 -7.06 12.96 11.83
C ARG A 54 -5.83 12.85 12.75
N GLY A 55 -4.88 11.96 12.45
CA GLY A 55 -3.72 11.69 13.30
C GLY A 55 -4.00 10.78 14.49
N ASN A 56 -5.20 10.19 14.58
CA ASN A 56 -5.60 9.32 15.68
C ASN A 56 -5.21 7.86 15.39
N LEU A 57 -3.91 7.57 15.40
CA LEU A 57 -3.38 6.24 15.05
C LEU A 57 -3.90 5.11 15.96
N ALA A 58 -4.15 5.40 17.24
CA ALA A 58 -4.70 4.41 18.17
C ALA A 58 -6.11 3.97 17.78
N ASP A 59 -7.00 4.91 17.44
CA ASP A 59 -8.36 4.61 16.98
C ASP A 59 -8.34 3.90 15.62
N ALA A 60 -7.45 4.33 14.73
CA ALA A 60 -7.25 3.68 13.43
C ALA A 60 -6.88 2.21 13.59
N LEU A 61 -5.95 1.88 14.50
CA LEU A 61 -5.53 0.51 14.77
C LEU A 61 -6.71 -0.36 15.21
N ILE A 62 -7.53 0.14 16.13
CA ILE A 62 -8.73 -0.58 16.61
C ILE A 62 -9.68 -0.86 15.44
N MET A 63 -9.89 0.10 14.54
CA MET A 63 -10.76 -0.09 13.38
C MET A 63 -10.16 -1.06 12.36
N TYR A 64 -8.87 -1.00 12.07
CA TYR A 64 -8.21 -1.96 11.20
C TYR A 64 -8.26 -3.38 11.78
N GLU A 65 -8.02 -3.54 13.09
CA GLU A 65 -8.11 -4.85 13.77
C GLU A 65 -9.55 -5.42 13.72
N LYS A 66 -10.56 -4.56 13.86
CA LYS A 66 -11.96 -4.97 13.66
C LYS A 66 -12.23 -5.44 12.23
N ALA A 67 -11.78 -4.68 11.23
CA ALA A 67 -11.90 -5.08 9.82
C ALA A 67 -11.21 -6.43 9.57
N HIS A 68 -9.96 -6.56 10.03
CA HIS A 68 -9.15 -7.76 9.88
C HIS A 68 -9.77 -9.00 10.54
N LYS A 69 -10.41 -8.82 11.72
CA LYS A 69 -11.11 -9.91 12.41
C LYS A 69 -12.34 -10.40 11.66
N ILE A 70 -13.01 -9.52 10.92
CA ILE A 70 -14.13 -9.91 10.05
C ILE A 70 -13.59 -10.69 8.85
N GLU A 71 -12.66 -10.07 8.13
CA GLU A 71 -11.98 -10.67 6.99
C GLU A 71 -10.59 -10.01 6.82
N PRO A 72 -9.51 -10.80 6.87
CA PRO A 72 -8.19 -10.32 6.52
C PRO A 72 -8.14 -9.87 5.07
N THR A 73 -7.87 -8.58 4.86
CA THR A 73 -7.66 -7.96 3.55
C THR A 73 -6.28 -7.32 3.46
N ASP A 74 -5.76 -7.14 2.25
CA ASP A 74 -4.50 -6.44 1.98
C ASP A 74 -4.53 -5.01 2.57
N LYS A 75 -5.67 -4.32 2.48
CA LYS A 75 -5.89 -3.01 3.09
C LYS A 75 -5.82 -3.05 4.62
N SER A 76 -6.45 -4.04 5.26
CA SER A 76 -6.40 -4.19 6.72
C SER A 76 -4.97 -4.47 7.21
N LEU A 77 -4.26 -5.37 6.53
CA LEU A 77 -2.88 -5.74 6.83
C LEU A 77 -1.95 -4.55 6.68
N SER A 78 -2.08 -3.81 5.56
CA SER A 78 -1.28 -2.61 5.30
C SER A 78 -1.54 -1.51 6.32
N GLY A 79 -2.80 -1.30 6.72
CA GLY A 79 -3.17 -0.30 7.73
C GLY A 79 -2.57 -0.61 9.10
N ILE A 80 -2.65 -1.87 9.54
CA ILE A 80 -2.01 -2.33 10.79
C ILE A 80 -0.49 -2.18 10.68
N ALA A 81 0.10 -2.63 9.57
CA ALA A 81 1.54 -2.59 9.34
C ALA A 81 2.09 -1.15 9.38
N LEU A 82 1.39 -0.18 8.77
CA LEU A 82 1.76 1.23 8.83
C LEU A 82 1.84 1.73 10.28
N ILE A 83 0.83 1.43 11.09
CA ILE A 83 0.79 1.87 12.50
C ILE A 83 1.89 1.18 13.31
N ARG A 84 2.14 -0.12 13.07
CA ARG A 84 3.23 -0.88 13.71
C ARG A 84 4.59 -0.27 13.37
N MET A 85 4.81 0.10 12.12
CA MET A 85 6.03 0.76 11.67
C MET A 85 6.22 2.13 12.32
N GLU A 86 5.17 2.96 12.42
CA GLU A 86 5.23 4.25 13.13
C GLU A 86 5.55 4.08 14.63
N ASN A 87 5.09 2.97 15.24
CA ASN A 87 5.43 2.61 16.61
C ASN A 87 6.84 2.00 16.77
N GLY A 88 7.62 1.89 15.68
CA GLY A 88 8.96 1.30 15.69
C GLY A 88 9.01 -0.23 15.64
N GLU A 89 7.86 -0.91 15.51
CA GLU A 89 7.74 -2.37 15.41
C GLU A 89 8.06 -2.86 13.98
N LYS A 90 9.24 -2.50 13.46
CA LYS A 90 9.62 -2.65 12.05
C LYS A 90 9.53 -4.08 11.50
N GLU A 91 9.97 -5.07 12.27
CA GLU A 91 9.94 -6.48 11.86
C GLU A 91 8.51 -7.02 11.72
N ASN A 92 7.63 -6.63 12.65
CA ASN A 92 6.23 -7.01 12.61
C ASN A 92 5.53 -6.34 11.40
N ALA A 93 5.78 -5.03 11.21
CA ALA A 93 5.28 -4.29 10.06
C ALA A 93 5.75 -4.91 8.73
N TYR A 94 7.03 -5.29 8.62
CA TYR A 94 7.58 -5.92 7.42
C TYR A 94 6.83 -7.21 7.07
N SER A 95 6.59 -8.07 8.07
CA SER A 95 5.87 -9.34 7.86
C SER A 95 4.42 -9.10 7.39
N LEU A 96 3.73 -8.13 7.99
CA LEU A 96 2.36 -7.77 7.58
C LEU A 96 2.31 -7.16 6.17
N PHE A 97 3.29 -6.33 5.78
CA PHE A 97 3.37 -5.82 4.41
C PHE A 97 3.65 -6.93 3.40
N VAL A 98 4.50 -7.90 3.72
CA VAL A 98 4.70 -9.08 2.87
C VAL A 98 3.39 -9.84 2.66
N GLU A 99 2.61 -10.07 3.73
CA GLU A 99 1.30 -10.71 3.62
C GLU A 99 0.33 -9.89 2.76
N ALA A 100 0.30 -8.56 2.93
CA ALA A 100 -0.54 -7.68 2.13
C ALA A 100 -0.21 -7.75 0.64
N VAL A 101 1.08 -7.69 0.27
CA VAL A 101 1.53 -7.77 -1.14
C VAL A 101 1.30 -9.16 -1.73
N ARG A 102 1.40 -10.23 -0.93
CA ARG A 102 1.06 -11.58 -1.38
C ARG A 102 -0.45 -11.73 -1.67
N MET A 103 -1.28 -11.05 -0.89
CA MET A 103 -2.73 -11.06 -1.08
C MET A 103 -3.14 -10.21 -2.28
N ASN A 104 -2.55 -9.03 -2.42
CA ASN A 104 -2.77 -8.12 -3.53
C ASN A 104 -1.44 -7.49 -3.96
N PRO A 105 -0.81 -8.00 -5.03
CA PRO A 105 0.43 -7.43 -5.53
C PRO A 105 0.31 -5.96 -5.90
N GLU A 106 -0.87 -5.49 -6.33
CA GLU A 106 -1.11 -4.11 -6.75
C GLU A 106 -1.25 -3.12 -5.59
N ASN A 107 -1.16 -3.57 -4.33
CA ASN A 107 -1.20 -2.69 -3.17
C ASN A 107 0.09 -1.86 -3.05
N MET A 108 0.09 -0.70 -3.70
CA MET A 108 1.23 0.22 -3.76
C MET A 108 1.66 0.74 -2.38
N VAL A 109 0.72 0.90 -1.44
CA VAL A 109 1.03 1.31 -0.07
C VAL A 109 1.89 0.26 0.62
N ALA A 110 1.50 -1.02 0.50
CA ALA A 110 2.26 -2.13 1.06
C ALA A 110 3.61 -2.29 0.36
N LEU A 111 3.64 -2.24 -0.98
CA LEU A 111 4.85 -2.45 -1.78
C LEU A 111 5.91 -1.39 -1.49
N PHE A 112 5.57 -0.10 -1.49
CA PHE A 112 6.53 0.96 -1.17
C PHE A 112 6.95 0.98 0.30
N SER A 113 6.03 0.65 1.22
CA SER A 113 6.39 0.53 2.63
C SER A 113 7.35 -0.64 2.86
N LEU A 114 7.16 -1.74 2.13
CA LEU A 114 8.07 -2.87 2.14
C LEU A 114 9.45 -2.48 1.61
N ILE A 115 9.54 -1.75 0.48
CA ILE A 115 10.82 -1.23 -0.05
C ILE A 115 11.53 -0.40 1.02
N ARG A 116 10.83 0.58 1.62
CA ARG A 116 11.42 1.44 2.67
C ARG A 116 11.96 0.62 3.83
N LEU A 117 11.14 -0.27 4.40
CA LEU A 117 11.58 -1.13 5.50
C LEU A 117 12.69 -2.09 5.09
N GLY A 118 12.67 -2.57 3.84
CA GLY A 118 13.74 -3.40 3.28
C GLY A 118 15.08 -2.68 3.26
N HIS A 119 15.11 -1.39 2.92
CA HIS A 119 16.33 -0.59 3.03
C HIS A 119 16.78 -0.46 4.48
N GLU A 120 15.87 -0.16 5.41
CA GLU A 120 16.20 0.01 6.82
C GLU A 120 16.65 -1.29 7.52
N LEU A 121 16.14 -2.44 7.06
CA LEU A 121 16.46 -3.76 7.60
C LEU A 121 17.53 -4.50 6.79
N GLU A 122 18.11 -3.87 5.76
CA GLU A 122 19.07 -4.47 4.83
C GLU A 122 18.57 -5.76 4.12
N ARG A 123 17.25 -5.83 3.85
CA ARG A 123 16.55 -6.95 3.20
C ARG A 123 15.98 -6.62 1.82
N VAL A 124 16.54 -5.61 1.14
CA VAL A 124 16.09 -5.19 -0.20
C VAL A 124 16.06 -6.31 -1.24
N ALA A 125 16.97 -7.28 -1.13
CA ALA A 125 17.04 -8.42 -2.05
C ALA A 125 15.77 -9.29 -1.98
N ASP A 126 15.18 -9.43 -0.79
CA ASP A 126 13.97 -10.23 -0.56
C ASP A 126 12.72 -9.62 -1.23
N ILE A 127 12.80 -8.35 -1.62
CA ILE A 127 11.65 -7.58 -2.13
C ILE A 127 11.55 -7.68 -3.66
N ILE A 128 12.68 -7.91 -4.34
CA ILE A 128 12.77 -7.99 -5.80
C ILE A 128 11.74 -8.95 -6.42
N PRO A 129 11.45 -10.15 -5.86
CA PRO A 129 10.41 -11.04 -6.39
C PRO A 129 9.01 -10.42 -6.37
N TYR A 130 8.68 -9.62 -5.36
CA TYR A 130 7.37 -8.95 -5.28
C TYR A 130 7.25 -7.81 -6.31
N LEU A 131 8.33 -7.06 -6.54
CA LEU A 131 8.37 -6.03 -7.59
C LEU A 131 8.24 -6.65 -8.99
N ARG A 132 8.89 -7.79 -9.21
CA ARG A 132 8.76 -8.54 -10.46
C ARG A 132 7.31 -9.00 -10.68
N ASN A 133 6.67 -9.56 -9.66
CA ASN A 133 5.27 -9.99 -9.73
C ASN A 133 4.33 -8.82 -10.06
N TYR A 134 4.51 -7.65 -9.41
CA TYR A 134 3.78 -6.44 -9.76
C TYR A 134 3.93 -6.12 -11.27
N LEU A 135 5.15 -6.14 -11.79
CA LEU A 135 5.45 -5.78 -13.18
C LEU A 135 5.00 -6.85 -14.20
N GLU A 136 4.66 -8.07 -13.76
CA GLU A 136 3.97 -9.04 -14.61
C GLU A 136 2.50 -8.65 -14.82
N ILE A 137 1.89 -7.96 -13.84
CA ILE A 137 0.51 -7.47 -13.90
C ILE A 137 0.44 -6.14 -14.65
N ASP A 138 1.29 -5.18 -14.28
CA ASP A 138 1.40 -3.88 -14.96
C ASP A 138 2.85 -3.63 -15.44
N PRO A 139 3.22 -4.12 -16.64
CA PRO A 139 4.55 -3.94 -17.20
C PRO A 139 4.94 -2.48 -17.47
N ALA A 140 3.93 -1.59 -17.61
CA ALA A 140 4.10 -0.18 -17.95
C ALA A 140 4.26 0.72 -16.72
N LYS A 141 4.22 0.16 -15.50
CA LYS A 141 4.42 0.92 -14.26
C LYS A 141 5.88 1.28 -14.04
N HIS A 142 6.34 2.33 -14.70
CA HIS A 142 7.74 2.77 -14.66
C HIS A 142 8.22 3.13 -13.25
N GLU A 143 7.36 3.64 -12.35
CA GLU A 143 7.75 3.94 -10.98
C GLU A 143 8.13 2.68 -10.18
N VAL A 144 7.43 1.56 -10.40
CA VAL A 144 7.74 0.28 -9.76
C VAL A 144 9.00 -0.32 -10.37
N ARG A 145 9.17 -0.22 -11.70
CA ARG A 145 10.39 -0.66 -12.39
C ARG A 145 11.62 0.13 -11.94
N PHE A 146 11.48 1.43 -11.75
CA PHE A 146 12.54 2.29 -11.23
C PHE A 146 12.91 1.90 -9.78
N SER A 147 11.90 1.62 -8.95
CA SER A 147 12.13 1.13 -7.58
C SER A 147 12.85 -0.23 -7.57
N MET A 148 12.51 -1.13 -8.50
CA MET A 148 13.21 -2.41 -8.69
C MET A 148 14.68 -2.20 -9.10
N ALA A 149 14.97 -1.25 -9.99
CA ALA A 149 16.34 -0.90 -10.33
C ALA A 149 17.13 -0.42 -9.09
N GLY A 150 16.52 0.44 -8.26
CA GLY A 150 17.10 0.86 -6.98
C GLY A 150 17.37 -0.30 -6.01
N CYS A 151 16.43 -1.23 -5.86
CA CYS A 151 16.62 -2.42 -5.03
C CYS A 151 17.73 -3.34 -5.58
N LEU A 152 17.81 -3.51 -6.90
CA LEU A 152 18.86 -4.30 -7.57
C LEU A 152 20.25 -3.68 -7.35
N MET A 153 20.35 -2.36 -7.43
CA MET A 153 21.58 -1.62 -7.10
C MET A 153 22.05 -1.90 -5.68
N CYS A 154 21.17 -1.72 -4.69
CA CYS A 154 21.49 -1.98 -3.29
C CYS A 154 21.80 -3.46 -3.01
N SER A 155 21.30 -4.37 -3.85
CA SER A 155 21.55 -5.81 -3.76
C SER A 155 22.81 -6.26 -4.52
N GLY A 156 23.63 -5.33 -5.02
CA GLY A 156 24.87 -5.65 -5.74
C GLY A 156 24.66 -6.22 -7.13
N GLN A 157 23.53 -5.92 -7.78
CA GLN A 157 23.17 -6.40 -9.12
C GLN A 157 23.07 -5.22 -10.13
N PRO A 158 24.16 -4.48 -10.39
CA PRO A 158 24.13 -3.27 -11.21
C PRO A 158 23.77 -3.53 -12.68
N ASP A 159 24.16 -4.68 -13.25
CA ASP A 159 23.83 -5.01 -14.64
C ASP A 159 22.32 -5.26 -14.80
N ALA A 160 21.70 -5.99 -13.86
CA ALA A 160 20.25 -6.17 -13.86
C ALA A 160 19.50 -4.85 -13.62
N ALA A 161 20.05 -3.96 -12.77
CA ALA A 161 19.50 -2.62 -12.59
C ALA A 161 19.55 -1.80 -13.89
N ARG A 162 20.68 -1.85 -14.61
CA ARG A 162 20.87 -1.19 -15.91
C ARG A 162 19.80 -1.61 -16.91
N GLU A 163 19.55 -2.90 -17.06
CA GLU A 163 18.50 -3.42 -17.95
C GLU A 163 17.12 -2.84 -17.63
N GLN A 164 16.79 -2.69 -16.34
CA GLN A 164 15.51 -2.09 -15.93
C GLN A 164 15.42 -0.61 -16.29
N LEU A 165 16.52 0.15 -16.14
CA LEU A 165 16.56 1.58 -16.46
C LEU A 165 16.51 1.84 -17.96
N GLU A 166 17.24 1.04 -18.75
CA GLU A 166 17.19 1.09 -20.21
C GLU A 166 15.77 0.84 -20.71
N PHE A 167 15.08 -0.18 -20.18
CA PHE A 167 13.68 -0.43 -20.51
C PHE A 167 12.77 0.78 -20.23
N ILE A 168 12.97 1.48 -19.10
CA ILE A 168 12.20 2.70 -18.78
C ILE A 168 12.46 3.77 -19.84
N LEU A 169 13.72 4.00 -20.21
CA LEU A 169 14.11 5.06 -21.14
C LEU A 169 13.75 4.76 -22.60
N GLU A 170 13.66 3.49 -22.99
CA GLU A 170 13.11 3.10 -24.29
C GLU A 170 11.63 3.47 -24.43
N ALA A 171 10.83 3.26 -23.38
CA ALA A 171 9.41 3.55 -23.37
C ALA A 171 9.09 5.03 -23.04
N ASN A 172 9.88 5.64 -22.15
CA ASN A 172 9.75 7.01 -21.71
C ASN A 172 11.14 7.67 -21.61
N PRO A 173 11.66 8.22 -22.72
CA PRO A 173 12.98 8.85 -22.75
C PRO A 173 13.14 10.02 -21.78
N ASP A 174 12.03 10.67 -21.38
CA ASP A 174 12.02 11.85 -20.52
C ASP A 174 11.98 11.52 -19.01
N PHE A 175 12.05 10.24 -18.64
CA PHE A 175 12.11 9.82 -17.24
C PHE A 175 13.48 10.19 -16.62
N SER A 176 13.59 11.41 -16.10
CA SER A 176 14.86 12.00 -15.64
C SER A 176 15.58 11.17 -14.58
N ALA A 177 14.84 10.67 -13.59
CA ALA A 177 15.43 9.88 -12.48
C ALA A 177 16.09 8.58 -12.96
N ALA A 178 15.57 7.95 -14.03
CA ALA A 178 16.14 6.74 -14.61
C ALA A 178 17.43 7.06 -15.39
N ARG A 179 17.45 8.19 -16.11
CA ARG A 179 18.65 8.67 -16.81
C ARG A 179 19.78 9.01 -15.84
N GLU A 180 19.48 9.76 -14.78
CA GLU A 180 20.44 10.14 -13.74
C GLU A 180 21.06 8.90 -13.08
N LEU A 181 20.24 7.90 -12.72
CA LEU A 181 20.73 6.67 -12.10
C LEU A 181 21.55 5.82 -13.09
N LEU A 182 21.19 5.83 -14.38
CA LEU A 182 21.94 5.12 -15.41
C LEU A 182 23.31 5.77 -15.69
N GLU A 183 23.40 7.10 -15.65
CA GLU A 183 24.67 7.83 -15.78
C GLU A 183 25.61 7.53 -14.59
N GLN A 184 25.08 7.46 -13.36
CA GLN A 184 25.86 7.08 -12.18
C GLN A 184 26.43 5.66 -12.27
N LEU A 185 25.77 4.77 -13.00
CA LEU A 185 26.21 3.39 -13.24
C LEU A 185 27.33 3.25 -14.28
N GLN A 186 27.62 4.31 -15.03
CA GLN A 186 28.61 4.34 -16.10
C GLN A 186 29.88 5.12 -15.71
N ALA A 187 29.83 5.88 -14.61
CA ALA A 187 30.95 6.65 -14.06
C ALA A 187 31.86 5.80 -13.16
#